data_AF-A0A9W8Y8Z5-F1
#
_entry.id   AF-A0A9W8Y8Z5-F1
#
_cell.length_a   1.000
_cell.length_b   1.000
_cell.length_c   1.000
_cell.angle_alpha   90.00
_cell.angle_beta   90.00
_cell.angle_gamma   90.00
#
_symmetry.space_group_name_H-M   'P 1'
#
loop_
_entity.id
_entity.type
_entity.pdbx_description
1 polymer ?
#
loop_
_entity_poly.entity_id
_entity_poly.type
_entity_poly.pdbx_seq_one_letter_code
_entity_poly.pdbx_strand_id
1 'polypeptide(L)'
;MCLKLIVVVRSTSDYRMPGGANPALNAVYYLYAVYLDTLQDLYKFPLIIDDMPMDNDPRKMFIGGLLLQRPSLLLLGETLYAGFGGICDAFNYTGAVVAVNLGSRAIYRWATQAGNDSLYTDDWTKRHGGGAGGVWQAGMGLASDGKDVYFTIDNGGGVGVNSSVETIPVPGKTHLDILFDSVARVTLDDVEGGGKGVQLVDWFRPFDYQADKESRRQGMGSAGFAILDEAAFSTPQAKRIGVATSRNSKMYVQDLDNLGGYRQGRNGSDGVLQTIHLDGEVAGGIGSYPLEGGYIYVNPGNAPLAAYKFTPNTTTSSQLFTLAGKSSAGNSHAVGVGIPTVTSNQGKPGSGIVWVTEPEKGLLAFKAVPENGTLVELKLPKVEGAYKYGRPVFGDGRVYVVDGHGRLIALGAK
;
A
#
# COMPACT_ATOMS: atom_id res chain seq x y z
N MET A 1 13.29 -13.58 -24.37
CA MET A 1 13.73 -14.37 -23.21
C MET A 1 12.80 -14.00 -22.06
N CYS A 2 11.85 -14.86 -21.69
CA CYS A 2 10.86 -14.55 -20.65
C CYS A 2 11.50 -14.79 -19.28
N LEU A 3 12.28 -13.83 -18.77
CA LEU A 3 12.70 -13.84 -17.37
C LEU A 3 11.47 -13.51 -16.52
N LYS A 4 10.86 -14.53 -15.94
CA LYS A 4 10.00 -14.34 -14.78
C LYS A 4 10.88 -14.56 -13.55
N LEU A 5 11.22 -13.47 -12.89
CA LEU A 5 12.04 -13.47 -11.69
C LEU A 5 11.13 -13.81 -10.50
N ILE A 6 11.36 -14.92 -9.80
CA ILE A 6 10.79 -15.08 -8.45
C ILE A 6 11.76 -14.42 -7.51
N VAL A 7 11.37 -13.26 -6.98
CA VAL A 7 12.15 -12.58 -5.97
C VAL A 7 11.62 -12.96 -4.60
N VAL A 8 12.46 -13.62 -3.81
CA VAL A 8 12.12 -13.97 -2.43
C VAL A 8 13.05 -13.22 -1.50
N VAL A 9 12.45 -12.43 -0.61
CA VAL A 9 13.15 -11.83 0.50
C VAL A 9 13.04 -12.80 1.69
N ARG A 10 14.12 -13.48 2.05
CA ARG A 10 14.13 -14.44 3.19
C ARG A 10 14.91 -13.89 4.36
N SER A 11 14.37 -14.10 5.56
CA SER A 11 15.14 -14.12 6.80
C SER A 11 15.73 -15.52 6.97
N THR A 12 17.05 -15.64 6.98
CA THR A 12 17.74 -16.90 7.27
C THR A 12 18.31 -16.88 8.68
N SER A 13 18.27 -18.03 9.37
CA SER A 13 19.01 -18.22 10.61
C SER A 13 20.51 -18.31 10.31
N ASP A 14 21.24 -17.21 10.34
CA ASP A 14 22.70 -17.25 10.40
C ASP A 14 23.29 -16.15 11.29
N TYR A 15 24.44 -16.47 11.86
CA TYR A 15 25.00 -16.04 13.13
C TYR A 15 25.53 -14.58 13.15
N ARG A 16 24.70 -13.61 13.53
CA ARG A 16 25.23 -12.42 14.23
C ARG A 16 25.48 -12.81 15.71
N MET A 17 26.69 -13.34 15.93
CA MET A 17 27.22 -13.95 17.17
C MET A 17 26.54 -15.26 17.64
N PRO A 18 27.26 -16.40 17.65
CA PRO A 18 26.84 -17.59 18.40
C PRO A 18 26.52 -17.25 19.85
N GLY A 19 25.27 -17.48 20.27
CA GLY A 19 24.82 -17.29 21.66
C GLY A 19 24.23 -15.92 22.02
N GLY A 20 24.04 -15.00 21.06
CA GLY A 20 23.33 -13.73 21.30
C GLY A 20 21.80 -13.91 21.37
N ALA A 21 21.16 -13.52 22.47
CA ALA A 21 19.76 -13.82 22.79
C ALA A 21 18.71 -12.83 22.20
N ASN A 22 18.96 -12.18 21.06
CA ASN A 22 17.97 -11.27 20.44
C ASN A 22 17.66 -11.63 18.98
N PRO A 23 16.69 -12.53 18.72
CA PRO A 23 16.36 -13.03 17.38
C PRO A 23 16.05 -11.93 16.34
N ALA A 24 15.46 -10.81 16.76
CA ALA A 24 15.14 -9.70 15.86
C ALA A 24 16.39 -8.95 15.38
N LEU A 25 17.47 -8.89 16.16
CA LEU A 25 18.71 -8.22 15.72
C LEU A 25 19.58 -9.10 14.83
N ASN A 26 19.31 -10.41 14.82
CA ASN A 26 20.10 -11.40 14.09
C ASN A 26 19.47 -11.81 12.76
N ALA A 27 18.23 -11.41 12.48
CA ALA A 27 17.58 -11.70 11.21
C ALA A 27 18.11 -10.82 10.08
N VAL A 28 18.36 -11.43 8.92
CA VAL A 28 19.00 -10.80 7.75
C VAL A 28 18.13 -10.99 6.51
N TYR A 29 17.90 -9.93 5.75
CA TYR A 29 17.24 -10.04 4.46
C TYR A 29 18.20 -10.27 3.29
N TYR A 30 17.90 -11.33 2.53
CA TYR A 30 18.52 -11.64 1.24
C TYR A 30 17.49 -11.54 0.13
N LEU A 31 17.87 -10.90 -0.96
CA LEU A 31 17.11 -10.88 -2.21
C LEU A 31 17.53 -12.07 -3.07
N TYR A 32 16.69 -13.10 -3.15
CA TYR A 32 16.90 -14.23 -4.06
C TYR A 32 16.29 -13.95 -5.42
N ALA A 33 16.84 -14.58 -6.45
CA ALA A 33 16.26 -14.67 -7.76
C ALA A 33 16.52 -16.07 -8.31
N VAL A 34 15.55 -16.66 -9.00
CA VAL A 34 15.71 -17.98 -9.62
C VAL A 34 15.22 -17.98 -11.07
N TYR A 35 15.77 -18.89 -11.88
CA TYR A 35 15.21 -19.24 -13.18
C TYR A 35 13.93 -20.04 -13.00
N LEU A 36 12.84 -19.71 -13.71
CA LEU A 36 11.55 -20.41 -13.52
C LEU A 36 11.56 -21.87 -13.95
N ASP A 37 12.29 -22.19 -15.00
CA ASP A 37 12.32 -23.52 -15.61
C ASP A 37 13.15 -24.51 -14.80
N THR A 38 14.22 -24.04 -14.14
CA THR A 38 15.12 -24.89 -13.35
C THR A 38 14.99 -24.71 -11.85
N LEU A 39 14.39 -23.60 -11.39
CA LEU A 39 14.36 -23.15 -10.00
C LEU A 39 15.75 -22.95 -9.37
N GLN A 40 16.81 -22.90 -10.18
CA GLN A 40 18.16 -22.62 -9.73
C GLN A 40 18.33 -21.11 -9.52
N ASP A 41 19.18 -20.75 -8.56
CA ASP A 41 19.55 -19.37 -8.29
C ASP A 41 20.13 -18.69 -9.55
N LEU A 42 19.68 -17.47 -9.80
CA LEU A 42 20.21 -16.61 -10.84
C LEU A 42 21.66 -16.26 -10.52
N TYR A 43 22.53 -16.27 -11.52
CA TYR A 43 23.93 -15.89 -11.34
C TYR A 43 24.06 -14.51 -10.65
N LYS A 44 24.91 -14.44 -9.61
CA LYS A 44 25.11 -13.28 -8.70
C LYS A 44 23.97 -12.98 -7.73
N PHE A 45 23.03 -13.90 -7.53
CA PHE A 45 22.07 -13.87 -6.43
C PHE A 45 22.39 -15.00 -5.43
N PRO A 46 21.99 -14.87 -4.15
CA PRO A 46 21.24 -13.75 -3.57
C PRO A 46 22.06 -12.46 -3.35
N LEU A 47 21.38 -11.32 -3.34
CA LEU A 47 21.95 -10.03 -2.91
C LEU A 47 21.63 -9.77 -1.43
N ILE A 48 22.61 -9.28 -0.67
CA ILE A 48 22.36 -8.82 0.69
C ILE A 48 21.80 -7.39 0.66
N ILE A 49 20.60 -7.20 1.21
CA ILE A 49 19.97 -5.88 1.32
C ILE A 49 20.04 -5.30 2.74
N ASP A 50 20.61 -6.06 3.68
CA ASP A 50 20.71 -5.75 5.10
C ASP A 50 21.99 -5.00 5.49
N ASP A 51 22.05 -4.54 6.75
CA ASP A 51 23.24 -4.02 7.45
C ASP A 51 23.91 -2.80 6.83
N MET A 52 23.15 -1.96 6.15
CA MET A 52 23.66 -0.77 5.48
C MET A 52 22.96 0.49 5.99
N PRO A 53 23.65 1.64 6.02
CA PRO A 53 23.03 2.92 6.30
C PRO A 53 21.87 3.21 5.33
N MET A 54 20.90 3.99 5.78
CA MET A 54 19.86 4.55 4.90
C MET A 54 20.47 5.68 4.07
N ASP A 55 20.14 5.74 2.78
CA ASP A 55 20.72 6.68 1.82
C ASP A 55 20.38 8.14 2.14
N ASN A 56 19.18 8.39 2.69
CA ASN A 56 18.71 9.72 3.06
C ASN A 56 18.92 10.07 4.54
N ASP A 57 19.47 9.15 5.35
CA ASP A 57 19.87 9.43 6.73
C ASP A 57 20.90 8.40 7.21
N PRO A 58 22.22 8.67 7.08
CA PRO A 58 23.26 7.70 7.41
C PRO A 58 23.37 7.40 8.91
N ARG A 59 22.66 8.13 9.78
CA ARG A 59 22.55 7.79 11.20
C ARG A 59 21.74 6.50 11.37
N LYS A 60 20.77 6.24 10.49
CA LYS A 60 19.87 5.10 10.57
C LYS A 60 20.40 3.94 9.73
N MET A 61 20.17 2.73 10.23
CA MET A 61 20.56 1.49 9.57
C MET A 61 19.33 0.73 9.11
N PHE A 62 19.38 0.16 7.91
CA PHE A 62 18.43 -0.86 7.52
C PHE A 62 18.85 -2.18 8.17
N ILE A 63 18.12 -2.56 9.22
CA ILE A 63 18.30 -3.85 9.91
C ILE A 63 17.05 -4.68 9.63
N GLY A 64 17.19 -5.67 8.76
CA GLY A 64 16.06 -6.43 8.24
C GLY A 64 15.29 -7.16 9.34
N GLY A 65 15.97 -7.65 10.36
CA GLY A 65 15.30 -8.28 11.49
C GLY A 65 14.44 -7.36 12.37
N LEU A 66 14.55 -6.03 12.20
CA LEU A 66 13.67 -5.05 12.85
C LEU A 66 12.52 -4.58 11.93
N LEU A 67 12.49 -5.06 10.69
CA LEU A 67 11.61 -4.60 9.63
C LEU A 67 10.84 -5.77 9.01
N LEU A 68 9.58 -5.57 8.65
CA LEU A 68 8.77 -6.54 7.93
C LEU A 68 8.50 -6.08 6.51
N GLN A 69 8.79 -6.96 5.56
CA GLN A 69 8.37 -6.84 4.17
C GLN A 69 6.93 -7.36 4.06
N ARG A 70 5.94 -6.47 3.97
CA ARG A 70 4.51 -6.82 3.89
C ARG A 70 3.83 -6.48 2.56
N PRO A 71 4.11 -5.33 1.92
CA PRO A 71 3.57 -5.03 0.61
C PRO A 71 4.01 -6.06 -0.44
N SER A 72 3.28 -6.26 -1.53
CA SER A 72 3.86 -7.00 -2.65
C SER A 72 5.02 -6.21 -3.28
N LEU A 73 5.99 -6.93 -3.85
CA LEU A 73 7.07 -6.31 -4.62
C LEU A 73 6.50 -5.63 -5.88
N LEU A 74 7.12 -4.52 -6.28
CA LEU A 74 6.83 -3.83 -7.52
C LEU A 74 8.05 -3.93 -8.44
N LEU A 75 7.87 -4.48 -9.63
CA LEU A 75 8.89 -4.43 -10.69
C LEU A 75 8.52 -3.31 -11.67
N LEU A 76 9.36 -2.28 -11.74
CA LEU A 76 9.20 -1.14 -12.63
C LEU A 76 10.40 -1.07 -13.58
N GLY A 77 10.20 -1.49 -14.82
CA GLY A 77 11.32 -1.71 -15.75
C GLY A 77 12.27 -2.77 -15.19
N GLU A 78 13.53 -2.40 -14.99
CA GLU A 78 14.56 -3.26 -14.39
C GLU A 78 14.75 -3.04 -12.88
N THR A 79 13.94 -2.16 -12.28
CA THR A 79 14.06 -1.83 -10.85
C THR A 79 12.97 -2.52 -10.04
N LEU A 80 13.40 -3.30 -9.06
CA LEU A 80 12.53 -3.88 -8.06
C LEU A 80 12.41 -2.97 -6.84
N TYR A 81 11.19 -2.66 -6.42
CA TYR A 81 10.90 -1.92 -5.19
C TYR A 81 10.24 -2.83 -4.14
N ALA A 82 10.64 -2.63 -2.89
CA ALA A 82 10.08 -3.28 -1.72
C ALA A 82 9.84 -2.27 -0.59
N GLY A 83 8.63 -2.26 -0.04
CA GLY A 83 8.28 -1.48 1.16
C GLY A 83 8.47 -2.30 2.44
N PHE A 84 8.91 -1.64 3.50
CA PHE A 84 9.15 -2.23 4.82
C PHE A 84 8.51 -1.39 5.93
N GLY A 85 7.93 -2.09 6.91
CA GLY A 85 7.36 -1.50 8.14
C GLY A 85 7.85 -2.20 9.40
N GLY A 86 7.29 -1.85 10.56
CA GLY A 86 7.71 -2.42 11.85
C GLY A 86 7.08 -3.76 12.19
N ILE A 87 7.72 -4.51 13.09
CA ILE A 87 7.17 -5.73 13.71
C ILE A 87 6.30 -5.31 14.91
N CYS A 88 4.99 -5.19 14.72
CA CYS A 88 4.05 -4.75 15.79
C CYS A 88 4.48 -3.43 16.47
N ASP A 89 5.10 -2.56 15.67
CA ASP A 89 5.77 -1.32 16.07
C ASP A 89 6.84 -1.45 17.16
N ALA A 90 7.37 -2.66 17.39
CA ALA A 90 8.49 -2.87 18.29
C ALA A 90 9.81 -2.31 17.73
N PHE A 91 10.80 -2.15 18.61
CA PHE A 91 12.18 -1.83 18.27
C PHE A 91 12.44 -0.45 17.63
N ASN A 92 13.73 -0.17 17.46
CA ASN A 92 14.25 1.03 16.83
C ASN A 92 14.16 0.89 15.31
N TYR A 93 12.96 1.09 14.79
CA TYR A 93 12.71 1.00 13.36
C TYR A 93 12.21 2.35 12.81
N THR A 94 12.42 2.52 11.51
CA THR A 94 11.67 3.45 10.67
C THR A 94 11.22 2.70 9.41
N GLY A 95 10.12 3.11 8.79
CA GLY A 95 9.74 2.53 7.51
C GLY A 95 10.83 2.75 6.45
N ALA A 96 10.89 1.84 5.47
CA ALA A 96 11.86 1.95 4.40
C ALA A 96 11.28 1.54 3.05
N VAL A 97 11.79 2.15 1.99
CA VAL A 97 11.65 1.67 0.61
C VAL A 97 13.02 1.26 0.12
N VAL A 98 13.14 0.01 -0.31
CA VAL A 98 14.36 -0.50 -0.95
C VAL A 98 14.11 -0.59 -2.44
N ALA A 99 15.00 -0.01 -3.24
CA ALA A 99 15.00 -0.14 -4.69
C ALA A 99 16.25 -0.89 -5.14
N VAL A 100 16.09 -1.90 -5.99
CA VAL A 100 17.18 -2.72 -6.51
C VAL A 100 17.11 -2.72 -8.03
N ASN A 101 18.11 -2.11 -8.68
CA ASN A 101 18.28 -2.24 -10.11
C ASN A 101 18.82 -3.64 -10.41
N LEU A 102 18.07 -4.46 -11.14
CA LEU A 102 18.41 -5.87 -11.36
C LEU A 102 19.55 -6.05 -12.37
N GLY A 103 19.76 -5.09 -13.28
CA GLY A 103 20.84 -5.11 -14.25
C GLY A 103 22.20 -4.76 -13.61
N SER A 104 22.26 -3.60 -12.95
CA SER A 104 23.48 -3.13 -12.26
C SER A 104 23.72 -3.83 -10.92
N ARG A 105 22.66 -4.31 -10.28
CA ARG A 105 22.60 -4.77 -8.86
C ARG A 105 22.84 -3.65 -7.85
N ALA A 106 22.68 -2.39 -8.23
CA ALA A 106 22.67 -1.27 -7.29
C ALA A 106 21.47 -1.39 -6.34
N ILE A 107 21.69 -1.13 -5.04
CA ILE A 107 20.67 -1.22 -3.99
C ILE A 107 20.60 0.11 -3.27
N TYR A 108 19.42 0.69 -3.24
CA TYR A 108 19.08 1.94 -2.56
C TYR A 108 18.12 1.68 -1.41
N ARG A 109 18.29 2.38 -0.29
CA ARG A 109 17.51 2.24 0.94
C ARG A 109 17.09 3.61 1.42
N TRP A 110 15.81 3.89 1.34
CA TRP A 110 15.27 5.20 1.70
C TRP A 110 14.34 5.09 2.90
N ALA A 111 14.65 5.84 3.95
CA ALA A 111 13.89 5.89 5.20
C ALA A 111 12.71 6.85 5.10
N THR A 112 11.56 6.46 5.67
CA THR A 112 10.35 7.31 5.74
C THR A 112 10.43 8.36 6.84
N GLN A 113 11.31 8.17 7.82
CA GLN A 113 11.67 9.15 8.83
C GLN A 113 13.18 9.38 8.72
N ALA A 114 13.61 10.57 8.33
CA ALA A 114 15.00 10.92 8.06
C ALA A 114 15.35 12.30 8.63
N GLY A 115 16.57 12.77 8.38
CA GLY A 115 17.00 14.13 8.72
C GLY A 115 17.15 14.39 10.23
N ASN A 116 17.89 15.44 10.57
CA ASN A 116 18.35 15.69 11.95
C ASN A 116 17.23 15.75 13.00
N ASP A 117 16.04 16.21 12.59
CA ASP A 117 14.87 16.35 13.46
C ASP A 117 14.09 15.04 13.67
N SER A 118 14.40 13.97 12.94
CA SER A 118 13.78 12.67 13.18
C SER A 118 14.36 11.98 14.41
N LEU A 119 13.53 11.17 15.06
CA LEU A 119 13.93 10.35 16.20
C LEU A 119 15.05 9.39 15.79
N TYR A 120 16.04 9.30 16.67
CA TYR A 120 17.21 8.44 16.55
C TYR A 120 17.67 7.97 17.93
N THR A 121 18.17 6.74 18.01
CA THR A 121 18.84 6.20 19.19
C THR A 121 19.75 5.05 18.76
N ASP A 122 20.81 4.79 19.53
CA ASP A 122 21.65 3.59 19.36
C ASP A 122 21.05 2.35 20.08
N ASP A 123 20.01 2.53 20.90
CA ASP A 123 19.29 1.41 21.51
C ASP A 123 18.33 0.77 20.50
N TRP A 124 18.81 -0.27 19.83
CA TRP A 124 18.04 -1.02 18.84
C TRP A 124 16.78 -1.69 19.41
N THR A 125 16.68 -1.84 20.73
CA THR A 125 15.54 -2.47 21.39
C THR A 125 14.40 -1.51 21.71
N LYS A 126 14.67 -0.20 21.67
CA LYS A 126 13.70 0.84 22.02
C LYS A 126 12.56 0.90 21.01
N ARG A 127 11.33 0.62 21.47
CA ARG A 127 10.10 0.81 20.70
C ARG A 127 10.05 2.21 20.06
N HIS A 128 9.84 2.26 18.75
CA HIS A 128 9.82 3.47 17.92
C HIS A 128 11.10 4.31 17.95
N GLY A 129 12.25 3.72 18.32
CA GLY A 129 13.52 4.45 18.43
C GLY A 129 13.91 5.26 17.18
N GLY A 130 13.49 4.79 15.99
CA GLY A 130 13.82 5.39 14.71
C GLY A 130 12.71 6.29 14.15
N GLY A 131 11.62 6.47 14.90
CA GLY A 131 10.47 7.29 14.52
C GLY A 131 9.26 6.54 13.96
N ALA A 132 9.35 5.22 13.78
CA ALA A 132 8.28 4.41 13.16
C ALA A 132 7.95 4.86 11.72
N GLY A 133 6.67 4.97 11.35
CA GLY A 133 6.26 5.33 9.99
C GLY A 133 6.45 4.21 8.99
N GLY A 134 5.99 3.00 9.30
CA GLY A 134 6.17 1.82 8.45
C GLY A 134 5.39 1.86 7.14
N VAL A 135 5.91 1.21 6.10
CA VAL A 135 5.16 0.94 4.86
C VAL A 135 4.43 -0.40 5.00
N TRP A 136 3.25 -0.37 5.61
CA TRP A 136 2.46 -1.58 5.89
C TRP A 136 1.57 -1.98 4.70
N GLN A 137 0.64 -1.12 4.27
CA GLN A 137 -0.27 -1.31 3.14
C GLN A 137 -0.96 -2.69 3.09
N ALA A 138 -1.86 -2.99 4.03
CA ALA A 138 -2.41 -4.34 4.21
C ALA A 138 -2.88 -5.03 2.92
N GLY A 139 -2.14 -6.05 2.48
CA GLY A 139 -2.40 -6.83 1.26
C GLY A 139 -2.36 -6.04 -0.06
N MET A 140 -1.77 -4.85 -0.05
CA MET A 140 -1.53 -4.02 -1.22
C MET A 140 -0.02 -3.95 -1.53
N GLY A 141 0.31 -3.86 -2.81
CA GLY A 141 1.65 -3.52 -3.27
C GLY A 141 1.89 -2.02 -3.29
N LEU A 142 3.14 -1.63 -3.57
CA LEU A 142 3.45 -0.27 -4.00
C LEU A 142 2.76 -0.01 -5.35
N ALA A 143 2.21 1.18 -5.55
CA ALA A 143 1.59 1.56 -6.83
C ALA A 143 2.59 2.33 -7.69
N SER A 144 2.41 2.30 -9.02
CA SER A 144 3.24 3.08 -9.94
C SER A 144 2.45 3.55 -11.16
N ASP A 145 2.80 4.75 -11.64
CA ASP A 145 2.31 5.32 -12.89
C ASP A 145 3.21 4.99 -14.09
N GLY A 146 4.15 4.05 -13.92
CA GLY A 146 5.15 3.71 -14.93
C GLY A 146 6.45 4.52 -14.84
N LYS A 147 6.51 5.53 -13.96
CA LYS A 147 7.72 6.32 -13.69
C LYS A 147 8.03 6.39 -12.20
N ASP A 148 7.05 6.80 -11.41
CA ASP A 148 7.18 7.05 -9.98
C ASP A 148 6.44 5.97 -9.18
N VAL A 149 6.77 5.89 -7.90
CA VAL A 149 6.22 4.90 -6.96
C VAL A 149 5.43 5.63 -5.88
N TYR A 150 4.24 5.13 -5.59
CA TYR A 150 3.27 5.72 -4.67
C TYR A 150 2.94 4.72 -3.56
N PHE A 151 2.91 5.21 -2.32
CA PHE A 151 2.62 4.37 -1.16
C PHE A 151 2.12 5.20 0.03
N THR A 152 1.50 4.50 0.99
CA THR A 152 1.09 5.08 2.26
C THR A 152 2.07 4.72 3.37
N ILE A 153 2.15 5.60 4.36
CA ILE A 153 3.07 5.52 5.49
C ILE A 153 2.24 5.55 6.77
N ASP A 154 2.48 4.60 7.67
CA ASP A 154 1.73 4.46 8.93
C ASP A 154 2.11 5.55 9.94
N ASN A 155 1.50 5.46 11.11
CA ASN A 155 1.73 6.36 12.22
C ASN A 155 3.22 6.46 12.60
N GLY A 156 3.58 7.62 13.14
CA GLY A 156 4.90 7.86 13.71
C GLY A 156 5.00 7.29 15.12
N GLY A 157 6.18 7.42 15.73
CA GLY A 157 6.49 6.94 17.08
C GLY A 157 5.67 7.55 18.23
N GLY A 158 4.70 8.41 17.94
CA GLY A 158 3.86 9.14 18.89
C GLY A 158 4.43 10.50 19.30
N VAL A 159 3.98 11.00 20.45
CA VAL A 159 4.39 12.28 21.05
C VAL A 159 5.92 12.39 21.09
N GLY A 160 6.49 13.41 20.45
CA GLY A 160 7.94 13.65 20.36
C GLY A 160 8.51 13.56 18.94
N VAL A 161 7.77 13.06 17.95
CA VAL A 161 8.14 13.24 16.54
C VAL A 161 7.75 14.67 16.13
N ASN A 162 8.72 15.59 16.17
CA ASN A 162 8.53 16.94 15.65
C ASN A 162 8.48 16.87 14.12
N SER A 163 7.28 16.77 13.56
CA SER A 163 7.12 16.99 12.14
C SER A 163 7.28 18.49 11.87
N SER A 164 8.13 18.89 10.92
CA SER A 164 8.31 20.28 10.49
C SER A 164 7.03 20.98 9.97
N VAL A 165 5.89 20.29 10.01
CA VAL A 165 4.56 20.68 9.53
C VAL A 165 3.52 20.49 10.64
N GLU A 166 3.45 21.43 11.59
CA GLU A 166 2.50 21.32 12.70
C GLU A 166 1.18 22.02 12.42
N THR A 167 1.22 23.29 11.99
CA THR A 167 0.02 24.09 11.74
C THR A 167 0.11 24.96 10.49
N ILE A 168 1.26 25.02 9.84
CA ILE A 168 1.49 25.89 8.68
C ILE A 168 1.19 25.10 7.40
N PRO A 169 0.44 25.66 6.44
CA PRO A 169 0.27 25.05 5.13
C PRO A 169 1.60 24.83 4.42
N VAL A 170 1.84 23.61 3.94
CA VAL A 170 3.05 23.27 3.17
C VAL A 170 2.68 22.54 1.88
N PRO A 171 3.16 23.01 0.72
CA PRO A 171 2.97 22.33 -0.56
C PRO A 171 3.60 20.93 -0.56
N GLY A 172 2.96 19.96 -1.21
CA GLY A 172 3.46 18.58 -1.27
C GLY A 172 4.78 18.42 -2.04
N LYS A 173 5.11 19.37 -2.92
CA LYS A 173 6.41 19.40 -3.62
C LYS A 173 7.57 19.93 -2.77
N THR A 174 7.29 20.38 -1.55
CA THR A 174 8.34 20.79 -0.61
C THR A 174 8.93 19.54 0.03
N HIS A 175 10.26 19.45 0.06
CA HIS A 175 10.96 18.35 0.74
C HIS A 175 10.53 18.21 2.19
N LEU A 176 10.33 16.98 2.66
CA LEU A 176 9.98 16.67 4.04
C LEU A 176 10.67 15.36 4.45
N ASP A 177 11.44 15.39 5.53
CA ASP A 177 12.15 14.20 6.01
C ASP A 177 11.29 13.28 6.89
N ILE A 178 10.24 13.83 7.51
CA ILE A 178 9.42 13.14 8.50
C ILE A 178 8.03 12.92 7.90
N LEU A 179 7.81 11.75 7.31
CA LEU A 179 6.67 11.45 6.43
C LEU A 179 5.63 10.49 7.05
N PHE A 180 5.50 10.39 8.37
CA PHE A 180 4.47 9.50 8.95
C PHE A 180 3.06 10.02 8.62
N ASP A 181 2.05 9.15 8.68
CA ASP A 181 0.65 9.47 8.34
C ASP A 181 0.50 10.22 7.02
N SER A 182 1.18 9.74 5.99
CA SER A 182 1.20 10.39 4.70
C SER A 182 1.03 9.41 3.54
N VAL A 183 0.63 9.95 2.40
CA VAL A 183 0.93 9.38 1.09
C VAL A 183 2.22 10.00 0.61
N ALA A 184 3.12 9.18 0.06
CA ALA A 184 4.34 9.64 -0.59
C ALA A 184 4.39 9.18 -2.04
N ARG A 185 4.94 10.04 -2.90
CA ARG A 185 5.38 9.76 -4.26
C ARG A 185 6.89 9.88 -4.31
N VAL A 186 7.58 8.83 -4.73
CA VAL A 186 9.04 8.82 -4.89
C VAL A 186 9.42 8.46 -6.31
N THR A 187 10.60 8.87 -6.71
CA THR A 187 11.24 8.46 -7.98
C THR A 187 12.61 7.88 -7.69
N LEU A 188 13.20 7.16 -8.64
CA LEU A 188 14.57 6.68 -8.53
C LEU A 188 15.48 7.48 -9.46
N ASP A 189 16.48 8.11 -8.86
CA ASP A 189 17.62 8.70 -9.55
C ASP A 189 18.78 7.69 -9.53
N ASP A 190 18.78 6.78 -10.50
CA ASP A 190 19.81 5.76 -10.71
C ASP A 190 20.57 6.07 -12.01
N VAL A 191 21.55 6.96 -11.88
CA VAL A 191 22.49 7.30 -12.94
C VAL A 191 23.82 6.61 -12.67
N GLU A 192 24.36 5.96 -13.71
CA GLU A 192 25.66 5.29 -13.67
C GLU A 192 26.75 6.26 -13.18
N GLY A 193 27.40 5.91 -12.07
CA GLY A 193 28.50 6.70 -11.50
C GLY A 193 28.11 7.77 -10.47
N GLY A 194 26.84 7.89 -10.04
CA GLY A 194 26.51 8.79 -8.93
C GLY A 194 25.06 9.20 -8.70
N GLY A 195 24.06 8.41 -9.13
CA GLY A 195 22.64 8.71 -8.86
C GLY A 195 22.34 8.91 -7.36
N LYS A 196 21.35 9.74 -7.05
CA LYS A 196 20.94 10.06 -5.66
C LYS A 196 20.08 8.97 -5.00
N GLY A 197 19.75 7.90 -5.72
CA GLY A 197 18.87 6.84 -5.23
C GLY A 197 17.42 7.27 -5.20
N VAL A 198 16.64 6.74 -4.26
CA VAL A 198 15.21 7.06 -4.14
C VAL A 198 15.04 8.49 -3.62
N GLN A 199 14.21 9.29 -4.29
CA GLN A 199 13.98 10.71 -3.99
C GLN A 199 12.48 10.99 -3.80
N LEU A 200 12.15 11.80 -2.79
CA LEU A 200 10.78 12.30 -2.58
C LEU A 200 10.40 13.30 -3.69
N VAL A 201 9.23 13.11 -4.28
CA VAL A 201 8.69 13.97 -5.35
C VAL A 201 7.48 14.76 -4.89
N ASP A 202 6.58 14.12 -4.15
CA ASP A 202 5.35 14.72 -3.66
C ASP A 202 4.84 13.96 -2.44
N TRP A 203 4.00 14.60 -1.63
CA TRP A 203 3.37 13.97 -0.49
C TRP A 203 2.05 14.64 -0.11
N PHE A 204 1.23 13.90 0.63
CA PHE A 204 0.00 14.38 1.24
C PHE A 204 -0.08 13.92 2.69
N ARG A 205 -0.48 14.83 3.59
CA ARG A 205 -0.82 14.52 4.97
C ARG A 205 -2.17 15.14 5.32
N PRO A 206 -3.10 14.39 5.94
CA PRO A 206 -4.38 14.93 6.37
C PRO A 206 -4.21 16.17 7.25
N PHE A 207 -5.03 17.19 7.03
CA PHE A 207 -4.97 18.44 7.78
C PHE A 207 -5.19 18.23 9.29
N ASP A 208 -5.90 17.16 9.65
CA ASP A 208 -6.27 16.79 11.01
C ASP A 208 -5.49 15.59 11.56
N TYR A 209 -4.35 15.24 10.94
CA TYR A 209 -3.49 14.12 11.38
C TYR A 209 -3.02 14.21 12.85
N GLN A 210 -3.11 15.38 13.48
CA GLN A 210 -2.78 15.54 14.91
C GLN A 210 -3.71 14.69 15.80
N ALA A 211 -4.97 14.51 15.41
CA ALA A 211 -5.89 13.60 16.11
C ALA A 211 -5.40 12.13 16.01
N ASP A 212 -4.70 11.80 14.93
CA ASP A 212 -4.12 10.47 14.72
C ASP A 212 -2.88 10.26 15.60
N LYS A 213 -2.05 11.30 15.81
CA LYS A 213 -0.92 11.27 16.76
C LYS A 213 -1.35 10.93 18.19
N GLU A 214 -2.47 11.49 18.64
CA GLU A 214 -2.98 11.30 20.00
C GLU A 214 -3.61 9.92 20.19
N SER A 215 -4.39 9.47 19.22
CA SER A 215 -5.12 8.20 19.32
C SER A 215 -4.26 6.97 18.97
N ARG A 216 -3.16 7.14 18.21
CA ARG A 216 -2.29 6.09 17.64
C ARG A 216 -3.02 5.00 16.83
N ARG A 217 -4.33 5.14 16.62
CA ARG A 217 -5.22 4.12 16.04
C ARG A 217 -5.81 4.54 14.69
N GLN A 218 -5.60 5.78 14.26
CA GLN A 218 -6.32 6.39 13.15
C GLN A 218 -5.44 6.74 11.92
N GLY A 219 -4.18 6.30 11.90
CA GLY A 219 -3.21 6.64 10.84
C GLY A 219 -3.49 6.06 9.44
N MET A 220 -2.79 6.60 8.44
CA MET A 220 -3.02 6.33 7.00
C MET A 220 -2.44 5.02 6.47
N GLY A 221 -1.38 4.48 7.07
CA GLY A 221 -0.57 3.39 6.49
C GLY A 221 -1.22 2.01 6.45
N SER A 222 -2.46 1.87 6.91
CA SER A 222 -3.17 0.58 6.97
C SER A 222 -3.63 0.06 5.62
N ALA A 223 -3.84 0.95 4.66
CA ALA A 223 -4.30 0.60 3.33
C ALA A 223 -3.35 1.13 2.26
N GLY A 224 -3.24 0.40 1.15
CA GLY A 224 -2.36 0.82 0.06
C GLY A 224 -2.93 1.97 -0.77
N PHE A 225 -2.06 2.55 -1.58
CA PHE A 225 -2.42 3.54 -2.57
C PHE A 225 -2.89 2.86 -3.87
N ALA A 226 -3.99 3.31 -4.47
CA ALA A 226 -4.49 2.80 -5.74
C ALA A 226 -4.45 3.90 -6.80
N ILE A 227 -3.83 3.61 -7.94
CA ILE A 227 -3.87 4.46 -9.14
C ILE A 227 -5.04 3.98 -10.00
N LEU A 228 -5.87 4.91 -10.46
CA LEU A 228 -7.02 4.62 -11.31
C LEU A 228 -6.63 4.75 -12.79
N ASP A 229 -7.29 3.98 -13.65
CA ASP A 229 -7.11 4.03 -15.10
C ASP A 229 -7.51 5.41 -15.65
N GLU A 230 -6.53 6.15 -16.18
CA GLU A 230 -6.73 7.52 -16.69
C GLU A 230 -7.74 7.61 -17.84
N ALA A 231 -7.93 6.53 -18.61
CA ALA A 231 -8.88 6.49 -19.71
C ALA A 231 -10.34 6.53 -19.24
N ALA A 232 -10.60 6.05 -18.02
CA ALA A 232 -11.94 6.03 -17.42
C ALA A 232 -12.10 7.05 -16.30
N PHE A 233 -11.04 7.30 -15.52
CA PHE A 233 -11.06 8.11 -14.32
C PHE A 233 -10.21 9.36 -14.50
N SER A 234 -10.77 10.36 -15.18
CA SER A 234 -10.14 11.67 -15.33
C SER A 234 -11.18 12.79 -15.34
N THR A 235 -10.75 13.98 -14.95
CA THR A 235 -11.54 15.21 -15.02
C THR A 235 -10.82 16.24 -15.90
N PRO A 236 -11.44 17.39 -16.19
CA PRO A 236 -10.70 18.50 -16.80
C PRO A 236 -9.54 18.99 -15.93
N GLN A 237 -9.65 18.91 -14.60
CA GLN A 237 -8.68 19.45 -13.63
C GLN A 237 -7.62 18.43 -13.17
N ALA A 238 -7.92 17.13 -13.19
CA ALA A 238 -7.01 16.07 -12.79
C ALA A 238 -7.07 14.92 -13.80
N LYS A 239 -5.98 14.71 -14.53
CA LYS A 239 -5.89 13.66 -15.56
C LYS A 239 -5.58 12.29 -15.00
N ARG A 240 -4.92 12.26 -13.85
CA ARG A 240 -4.39 11.04 -13.25
C ARG A 240 -4.83 11.03 -11.79
N ILE A 241 -5.69 10.08 -11.44
CA ILE A 241 -6.35 10.05 -10.13
C ILE A 241 -5.81 8.88 -9.31
N GLY A 242 -5.47 9.16 -8.05
CA GLY A 242 -5.11 8.18 -7.04
C GLY A 242 -6.08 8.18 -5.87
N VAL A 243 -6.17 7.06 -5.16
CA VAL A 243 -7.02 6.91 -3.98
C VAL A 243 -6.23 6.27 -2.84
N ALA A 244 -6.30 6.88 -1.67
CA ALA A 244 -5.79 6.34 -0.42
C ALA A 244 -6.93 6.23 0.60
N THR A 245 -6.86 5.26 1.49
CA THR A 245 -7.77 5.14 2.64
C THR A 245 -6.97 5.08 3.93
N SER A 246 -7.60 5.37 5.05
CA SER A 246 -6.96 5.46 6.36
C SER A 246 -7.78 4.75 7.46
N ARG A 247 -7.17 4.50 8.62
CA ARG A 247 -7.89 4.03 9.82
C ARG A 247 -8.79 5.09 10.46
N ASN A 248 -8.67 6.36 10.05
CA ASN A 248 -9.60 7.42 10.45
C ASN A 248 -10.96 7.38 9.72
N SER A 249 -11.29 6.27 9.06
CA SER A 249 -12.52 6.09 8.28
C SER A 249 -12.70 7.14 7.18
N LYS A 250 -11.61 7.60 6.57
CA LYS A 250 -11.65 8.49 5.39
C LYS A 250 -10.99 7.84 4.17
N MET A 251 -11.50 8.23 3.02
CA MET A 251 -10.94 7.97 1.71
C MET A 251 -10.58 9.30 1.04
N TYR A 252 -9.34 9.42 0.56
CA TYR A 252 -8.78 10.61 -0.05
C TYR A 252 -8.53 10.36 -1.53
N VAL A 253 -9.29 11.06 -2.37
CA VAL A 253 -9.15 11.06 -3.83
C VAL A 253 -8.19 12.19 -4.21
N GLN A 254 -7.07 11.85 -4.83
CA GLN A 254 -5.94 12.73 -5.05
C GLN A 254 -5.63 12.86 -6.54
N ASP A 255 -5.07 14.01 -6.92
CA ASP A 255 -4.43 14.21 -8.22
C ASP A 255 -2.99 13.68 -8.13
N LEU A 256 -2.60 12.77 -9.02
CA LEU A 256 -1.24 12.22 -9.02
C LEU A 256 -0.18 13.27 -9.37
N ASP A 257 -0.56 14.36 -10.04
CA ASP A 257 0.30 15.49 -10.34
C ASP A 257 0.49 16.45 -9.16
N ASN A 258 -0.44 16.45 -8.20
CA ASN A 258 -0.37 17.21 -6.96
C ASN A 258 -1.12 16.47 -5.84
N LEU A 259 -0.39 15.74 -5.01
CA LEU A 259 -0.98 14.92 -3.95
C LEU A 259 -1.72 15.76 -2.89
N GLY A 260 -1.34 17.03 -2.73
CA GLY A 260 -2.10 18.00 -1.92
C GLY A 260 -1.38 18.49 -0.66
N GLY A 261 -0.18 18.02 -0.35
CA GLY A 261 0.65 18.51 0.75
C GLY A 261 -0.06 18.48 2.11
N TYR A 262 0.14 19.53 2.91
CA TYR A 262 -0.53 19.74 4.19
C TYR A 262 -1.28 21.08 4.20
N ARG A 263 -2.57 21.04 4.57
CA ARG A 263 -3.46 22.21 4.68
C ARG A 263 -3.54 23.10 3.42
N GLN A 264 -3.40 22.53 2.22
CA GLN A 264 -3.45 23.28 0.96
C GLN A 264 -4.87 23.57 0.45
N GLY A 265 -5.90 22.99 1.08
CA GLY A 265 -7.30 23.21 0.76
C GLY A 265 -7.87 24.51 1.31
N ARG A 266 -9.12 24.81 0.95
CA ARG A 266 -9.85 26.01 1.41
C ARG A 266 -9.89 26.05 2.94
N ASN A 267 -9.54 27.19 3.51
CA ASN A 267 -9.46 27.41 4.97
C ASN A 267 -8.48 26.47 5.69
N GLY A 268 -7.45 25.98 4.99
CA GLY A 268 -6.43 25.12 5.56
C GLY A 268 -6.87 23.67 5.78
N SER A 269 -7.83 23.19 4.98
CA SER A 269 -8.26 21.79 4.88
C SER A 269 -7.37 20.98 3.94
N ASP A 270 -7.72 19.73 3.68
CA ASP A 270 -6.99 18.87 2.73
C ASP A 270 -6.99 19.44 1.30
N GLY A 271 -5.81 19.45 0.66
CA GLY A 271 -5.63 19.86 -0.74
C GLY A 271 -5.95 18.77 -1.77
N VAL A 272 -6.83 17.83 -1.44
CA VAL A 272 -7.18 16.67 -2.29
C VAL A 272 -8.41 16.96 -3.15
N LEU A 273 -8.66 16.14 -4.17
CA LEU A 273 -9.83 16.28 -5.05
C LEU A 273 -11.14 16.04 -4.30
N GLN A 274 -11.14 15.07 -3.38
CA GLN A 274 -12.29 14.75 -2.54
C GLN A 274 -11.86 13.97 -1.29
N THR A 275 -12.46 14.30 -0.15
CA THR A 275 -12.44 13.46 1.06
C THR A 275 -13.83 12.85 1.26
N ILE A 276 -13.89 11.53 1.43
CA ILE A 276 -15.12 10.76 1.66
C ILE A 276 -15.03 10.09 3.03
N HIS A 277 -16.06 10.29 3.85
CA HIS A 277 -16.22 9.54 5.11
C HIS A 277 -16.80 8.15 4.81
N LEU A 278 -16.12 7.14 5.35
CA LEU A 278 -16.49 5.73 5.26
C LEU A 278 -17.19 5.28 6.55
N ASP A 279 -17.92 4.18 6.45
CA ASP A 279 -18.61 3.58 7.60
C ASP A 279 -17.65 2.92 8.62
N GLY A 280 -16.37 2.79 8.28
CA GLY A 280 -15.37 2.13 9.11
C GLY A 280 -13.94 2.35 8.62
N GLU A 281 -12.98 1.88 9.41
CA GLU A 281 -11.56 1.93 9.07
C GLU A 281 -11.21 0.96 7.95
N VAL A 282 -10.17 1.25 7.16
CA VAL A 282 -9.77 0.37 6.05
C VAL A 282 -8.37 -0.17 6.30
N ALA A 283 -8.27 -1.51 6.35
CA ALA A 283 -7.01 -2.24 6.23
C ALA A 283 -7.11 -3.12 4.99
N GLY A 284 -6.64 -2.60 3.85
CA GLY A 284 -6.85 -3.22 2.54
C GLY A 284 -6.49 -2.27 1.41
N GLY A 285 -7.36 -2.15 0.42
CA GLY A 285 -7.24 -1.12 -0.61
C GLY A 285 -8.46 -1.02 -1.49
N ILE A 286 -8.29 -0.37 -2.63
CA ILE A 286 -9.36 -0.01 -3.56
C ILE A 286 -9.35 -0.96 -4.76
N GLY A 287 -10.52 -1.47 -5.11
CA GLY A 287 -10.78 -2.05 -6.43
C GLY A 287 -11.41 -1.01 -7.34
N SER A 288 -11.16 -1.07 -8.64
CA SER A 288 -11.78 -0.17 -9.63
C SER A 288 -12.40 -0.94 -10.79
N TYR A 289 -13.46 -0.36 -11.36
CA TYR A 289 -14.16 -0.87 -12.53
C TYR A 289 -14.34 0.28 -13.52
N PRO A 290 -13.59 0.32 -14.64
CA PRO A 290 -13.60 1.45 -15.56
C PRO A 290 -14.82 1.50 -16.49
N LEU A 291 -15.56 0.40 -16.65
CA LEU A 291 -16.72 0.36 -17.54
C LEU A 291 -17.95 1.02 -16.89
N GLU A 292 -18.98 1.24 -17.71
CA GLU A 292 -20.31 1.69 -17.26
C GLU A 292 -20.28 3.01 -16.47
N GLY A 293 -19.31 3.87 -16.78
CA GLY A 293 -19.15 5.20 -16.17
C GLY A 293 -18.18 5.24 -14.99
N GLY A 294 -17.57 4.12 -14.61
CA GLY A 294 -16.51 4.10 -13.60
C GLY A 294 -17.02 3.94 -12.18
N TYR A 295 -16.50 2.94 -11.48
CA TYR A 295 -16.76 2.69 -10.06
C TYR A 295 -15.47 2.37 -9.31
N ILE A 296 -15.43 2.74 -8.04
CA ILE A 296 -14.44 2.25 -7.08
C ILE A 296 -15.13 1.52 -5.94
N TYR A 297 -14.45 0.53 -5.37
CA TYR A 297 -14.95 -0.31 -4.30
C TYR A 297 -13.99 -0.28 -3.13
N VAL A 298 -14.56 -0.14 -1.94
CA VAL A 298 -13.84 -0.15 -0.67
C VAL A 298 -14.60 -1.04 0.29
N ASN A 299 -13.85 -1.78 1.11
CA ASN A 299 -14.41 -2.72 2.08
C ASN A 299 -13.99 -2.28 3.49
N PRO A 300 -14.73 -1.35 4.13
CA PRO A 300 -14.39 -0.86 5.46
C PRO A 300 -14.68 -1.93 6.51
N GLY A 301 -13.90 -1.90 7.58
CA GLY A 301 -14.02 -2.81 8.71
C GLY A 301 -15.37 -2.73 9.40
N ASN A 302 -15.97 -3.88 9.70
CA ASN A 302 -17.27 -3.98 10.37
C ASN A 302 -18.40 -3.27 9.61
N ALA A 303 -18.21 -3.07 8.31
CA ALA A 303 -19.14 -2.41 7.42
C ALA A 303 -19.36 -3.23 6.14
N PRO A 304 -20.43 -2.96 5.39
CA PRO A 304 -20.61 -3.53 4.06
C PRO A 304 -19.54 -3.09 3.05
N LEU A 305 -19.31 -3.91 2.04
CA LEU A 305 -18.62 -3.50 0.81
C LEU A 305 -19.39 -2.32 0.21
N ALA A 306 -18.70 -1.23 -0.10
CA ALA A 306 -19.30 -0.02 -0.65
C ALA A 306 -18.77 0.26 -2.06
N ALA A 307 -19.67 0.61 -2.97
CA ALA A 307 -19.36 1.05 -4.32
C ALA A 307 -19.62 2.55 -4.46
N TYR A 308 -18.66 3.27 -5.02
CA TYR A 308 -18.77 4.70 -5.31
C TYR A 308 -18.68 4.91 -6.82
N LYS A 309 -19.64 5.63 -7.40
CA LYS A 309 -19.71 5.94 -8.83
C LYS A 309 -18.95 7.22 -9.13
N PHE A 310 -18.17 7.19 -10.20
CA PHE A 310 -17.41 8.32 -10.70
C PHE A 310 -18.29 9.31 -11.48
N THR A 311 -18.03 10.62 -11.31
CA THR A 311 -18.72 11.70 -12.03
C THR A 311 -17.69 12.72 -12.53
N PRO A 312 -17.17 12.58 -13.77
CA PRO A 312 -16.00 13.34 -14.25
C PRO A 312 -16.21 14.85 -14.39
N ASN A 313 -17.46 15.27 -14.63
CA ASN A 313 -17.82 16.66 -14.93
C ASN A 313 -18.51 17.37 -13.76
N THR A 314 -18.35 16.86 -12.54
CA THR A 314 -18.88 17.56 -11.37
C THR A 314 -18.16 18.90 -11.17
N THR A 315 -18.91 19.94 -10.85
CA THR A 315 -18.36 21.23 -10.40
C THR A 315 -18.16 21.26 -8.89
N THR A 316 -18.67 20.25 -8.17
CA THR A 316 -18.56 20.11 -6.72
C THR A 316 -17.57 19.00 -6.39
N SER A 317 -16.49 19.34 -5.69
CA SER A 317 -15.45 18.38 -5.26
C SER A 317 -16.02 17.21 -4.44
N SER A 318 -17.05 17.44 -3.63
CA SER A 318 -17.73 16.42 -2.83
C SER A 318 -18.55 15.40 -3.64
N GLN A 319 -18.63 15.53 -4.96
CA GLN A 319 -19.44 14.67 -5.82
C GLN A 319 -18.64 13.91 -6.88
N LEU A 320 -17.30 13.95 -6.83
CA LEU A 320 -16.46 13.25 -7.82
C LEU A 320 -16.67 11.74 -7.76
N PHE A 321 -16.74 11.20 -6.56
CA PHE A 321 -17.21 9.86 -6.26
C PHE A 321 -18.39 9.93 -5.28
N THR A 322 -19.52 9.34 -5.63
CA THR A 322 -20.73 9.30 -4.79
C THR A 322 -21.14 7.88 -4.50
N LEU A 323 -21.67 7.61 -3.29
CA LEU A 323 -22.10 6.27 -2.90
C LEU A 323 -23.19 5.78 -3.86
N ALA A 324 -22.91 4.70 -4.57
CA ALA A 324 -23.82 4.10 -5.55
C ALA A 324 -24.54 2.88 -5.00
N GLY A 325 -23.93 2.17 -4.04
CA GLY A 325 -24.58 1.11 -3.32
C GLY A 325 -23.67 0.36 -2.36
N LYS A 326 -24.28 -0.52 -1.55
CA LYS A 326 -23.60 -1.34 -0.54
C LYS A 326 -24.02 -2.80 -0.63
N SER A 327 -23.17 -3.72 -0.18
CA SER A 327 -23.59 -5.12 0.04
C SER A 327 -24.61 -5.19 1.20
N SER A 328 -25.40 -6.26 1.22
CA SER A 328 -26.40 -6.48 2.29
C SER A 328 -25.78 -6.86 3.63
N ALA A 329 -24.58 -7.45 3.63
CA ALA A 329 -23.87 -7.89 4.81
C ALA A 329 -22.51 -7.21 4.96
N GLY A 330 -22.12 -6.94 6.20
CA GLY A 330 -20.78 -6.48 6.57
C GLY A 330 -19.74 -7.59 6.65
N ASN A 331 -18.49 -7.20 6.86
CA ASN A 331 -17.36 -8.10 7.14
C ASN A 331 -16.95 -8.07 8.62
N SER A 332 -16.13 -9.03 9.03
CA SER A 332 -15.44 -9.03 10.32
C SER A 332 -14.10 -8.30 10.16
N HIS A 333 -13.97 -7.10 10.73
CA HIS A 333 -12.74 -6.29 10.55
C HIS A 333 -11.49 -6.93 11.15
N ALA A 334 -11.68 -7.59 12.31
CA ALA A 334 -10.58 -8.11 13.13
C ALA A 334 -9.72 -9.17 12.43
N VAL A 335 -10.23 -9.77 11.36
CA VAL A 335 -9.58 -10.88 10.67
C VAL A 335 -8.87 -10.47 9.37
N GLY A 336 -8.99 -9.23 8.88
CA GLY A 336 -8.25 -8.76 7.70
C GLY A 336 -8.89 -9.21 6.39
N VAL A 337 -9.84 -8.43 5.92
CA VAL A 337 -10.62 -8.71 4.70
C VAL A 337 -9.78 -8.53 3.43
N GLY A 338 -10.13 -9.28 2.40
CA GLY A 338 -9.49 -9.19 1.09
C GLY A 338 -9.77 -7.88 0.37
N ILE A 339 -8.87 -7.54 -0.53
CA ILE A 339 -8.95 -6.32 -1.34
C ILE A 339 -9.97 -6.57 -2.46
N PRO A 340 -10.96 -5.67 -2.67
CA PRO A 340 -11.89 -5.79 -3.78
C PRO A 340 -11.15 -5.94 -5.10
N THR A 341 -11.40 -7.04 -5.80
CA THR A 341 -10.80 -7.33 -7.10
C THR A 341 -11.91 -7.41 -8.13
N VAL A 342 -11.77 -6.72 -9.26
CA VAL A 342 -12.84 -6.63 -10.26
C VAL A 342 -12.44 -7.33 -11.55
N THR A 343 -13.35 -8.11 -12.11
CA THR A 343 -13.19 -8.73 -13.44
C THR A 343 -14.33 -8.31 -14.36
N SER A 344 -14.09 -8.37 -15.67
CA SER A 344 -15.15 -8.31 -16.68
C SER A 344 -14.93 -9.39 -17.74
N ASN A 345 -15.98 -9.74 -18.48
CA ASN A 345 -15.85 -10.63 -19.63
C ASN A 345 -15.39 -9.82 -20.84
N GLN A 346 -14.09 -9.81 -21.10
CA GLN A 346 -13.47 -9.15 -22.27
C GLN A 346 -13.92 -7.69 -22.45
N GLY A 347 -14.04 -6.94 -21.35
CA GLY A 347 -14.45 -5.54 -21.40
C GLY A 347 -15.93 -5.31 -21.74
N LYS A 348 -16.78 -6.34 -21.74
CA LYS A 348 -18.21 -6.21 -22.06
C LYS A 348 -18.96 -5.50 -20.91
N PRO A 349 -19.65 -4.37 -21.17
CA PRO A 349 -20.54 -3.74 -20.19
C PRO A 349 -21.61 -4.70 -19.67
N GLY A 350 -21.96 -4.59 -18.39
CA GLY A 350 -22.93 -5.45 -17.71
C GLY A 350 -22.38 -6.81 -17.27
N SER A 351 -21.09 -7.09 -17.51
CA SER A 351 -20.43 -8.35 -17.11
C SER A 351 -19.48 -8.21 -15.92
N GLY A 352 -19.37 -7.00 -15.36
CA GLY A 352 -18.47 -6.73 -14.25
C GLY A 352 -18.85 -7.51 -12.98
N ILE A 353 -17.85 -8.11 -12.34
CA ILE A 353 -17.99 -8.80 -11.06
C ILE A 353 -16.94 -8.27 -10.09
N VAL A 354 -17.37 -7.89 -8.90
CA VAL A 354 -16.51 -7.53 -7.77
C VAL A 354 -16.37 -8.73 -6.86
N TRP A 355 -15.14 -9.15 -6.64
CA TRP A 355 -14.77 -10.30 -5.82
C TRP A 355 -14.12 -9.83 -4.53
N VAL A 356 -14.47 -10.48 -3.42
CA VAL A 356 -13.89 -10.22 -2.11
C VAL A 356 -13.63 -11.56 -1.42
N THR A 357 -12.44 -11.74 -0.87
CA THR A 357 -12.17 -12.86 0.05
C THR A 357 -12.42 -12.39 1.48
N GLU A 358 -13.21 -13.14 2.22
CA GLU A 358 -13.61 -12.86 3.59
C GLU A 358 -13.17 -14.03 4.47
N PRO A 359 -12.41 -13.80 5.57
CA PRO A 359 -11.81 -14.90 6.32
C PRO A 359 -12.78 -15.93 6.90
N GLU A 360 -14.01 -15.53 7.23
CA GLU A 360 -15.05 -16.40 7.80
C GLU A 360 -16.00 -16.92 6.71
N LYS A 361 -16.38 -16.08 5.74
CA LYS A 361 -17.39 -16.40 4.71
C LYS A 361 -16.81 -17.03 3.44
N GLY A 362 -15.50 -16.91 3.21
CA GLY A 362 -14.82 -17.39 2.02
C GLY A 362 -14.86 -16.41 0.86
N LEU A 363 -15.09 -16.91 -0.35
CA LEU A 363 -15.14 -16.08 -1.56
C LEU A 363 -16.55 -15.53 -1.77
N LEU A 364 -16.66 -14.22 -1.89
CA LEU A 364 -17.90 -13.50 -2.21
C LEU A 364 -17.78 -12.83 -3.58
N ALA A 365 -18.90 -12.74 -4.30
CA ALA A 365 -18.98 -12.07 -5.58
C ALA A 365 -20.25 -11.22 -5.68
N PHE A 366 -20.13 -10.05 -6.30
CA PHE A 366 -21.23 -9.12 -6.51
C PHE A 366 -21.22 -8.60 -7.94
N LYS A 367 -22.39 -8.27 -8.50
CA LYS A 367 -22.45 -7.45 -9.73
C LYS A 367 -21.71 -6.15 -9.49
N ALA A 368 -20.83 -5.76 -10.41
CA ALA A 368 -20.01 -4.57 -10.26
C ALA A 368 -20.86 -3.29 -10.22
N VAL A 369 -21.95 -3.23 -10.98
CA VAL A 369 -22.87 -2.09 -10.97
C VAL A 369 -23.99 -2.35 -9.95
N PRO A 370 -24.15 -1.50 -8.92
CA PRO A 370 -25.26 -1.63 -7.98
C PRO A 370 -26.63 -1.45 -8.64
N GLU A 371 -27.63 -2.15 -8.11
CA GLU A 371 -29.04 -2.02 -8.49
C GLU A 371 -29.82 -1.42 -7.32
N ASN A 372 -30.49 -0.28 -7.52
CA ASN A 372 -31.28 0.41 -6.49
C ASN A 372 -30.53 0.62 -5.15
N GLY A 373 -29.27 1.03 -5.22
CA GLY A 373 -28.45 1.25 -4.03
C GLY A 373 -27.82 -0.01 -3.41
N THR A 374 -27.95 -1.16 -4.05
CA THR A 374 -27.48 -2.45 -3.52
C THR A 374 -26.48 -3.13 -4.45
N LEU A 375 -25.37 -3.61 -3.90
CA LEU A 375 -24.48 -4.55 -4.59
C LEU A 375 -25.14 -5.94 -4.57
N VAL A 376 -25.58 -6.39 -5.74
CA VAL A 376 -26.31 -7.66 -5.88
C VAL A 376 -25.31 -8.82 -5.81
N GLU A 377 -25.42 -9.64 -4.76
CA GLU A 377 -24.58 -10.81 -4.56
C GLU A 377 -24.87 -11.89 -5.62
N LEU A 378 -23.80 -12.49 -6.15
CA LEU A 378 -23.84 -13.63 -7.04
C LEU A 378 -23.62 -14.90 -6.21
N LYS A 379 -24.52 -15.87 -6.35
CA LYS A 379 -24.40 -17.14 -5.62
C LYS A 379 -23.20 -17.93 -6.14
N LEU A 380 -22.30 -18.28 -5.24
CA LEU A 380 -21.14 -19.13 -5.50
C LEU A 380 -21.27 -20.47 -4.75
N PRO A 381 -20.62 -21.55 -5.23
CA PRO A 381 -20.29 -22.69 -4.40
C PRO A 381 -19.55 -22.24 -3.13
N LYS A 382 -19.85 -22.87 -2.00
CA LYS A 382 -19.26 -22.49 -0.71
C LYS A 382 -17.74 -22.69 -0.74
N VAL A 383 -17.01 -21.66 -0.29
CA VAL A 383 -15.58 -21.70 0.03
C VAL A 383 -15.46 -21.55 1.54
N GLU A 384 -14.70 -22.44 2.19
CA GLU A 384 -14.60 -22.47 3.66
C GLU A 384 -13.58 -21.43 4.15
N GLY A 385 -14.04 -20.19 4.31
CA GLY A 385 -13.19 -19.08 4.73
C GLY A 385 -12.12 -18.71 3.70
N ALA A 386 -11.27 -17.75 4.04
CA ALA A 386 -10.16 -17.32 3.19
C ALA A 386 -8.98 -16.79 4.02
N TYR A 387 -7.79 -16.71 3.41
CA TYR A 387 -6.65 -16.06 4.07
C TYR A 387 -6.84 -14.55 4.21
N LYS A 388 -6.25 -14.02 5.30
CA LYS A 388 -6.25 -12.58 5.60
C LYS A 388 -5.64 -11.78 4.47
N TYR A 389 -6.29 -10.68 4.09
CA TYR A 389 -5.86 -9.78 3.00
C TYR A 389 -5.64 -10.49 1.65
N GLY A 390 -6.25 -11.66 1.48
CA GLY A 390 -6.13 -12.44 0.26
C GLY A 390 -6.70 -11.70 -0.96
N ARG A 391 -6.28 -12.16 -2.14
CA ARG A 391 -6.92 -11.82 -3.41
C ARG A 391 -7.17 -13.08 -4.22
N PRO A 392 -8.34 -13.21 -4.85
CA PRO A 392 -8.55 -14.25 -5.83
C PRO A 392 -7.66 -14.00 -7.06
N VAL A 393 -7.21 -15.09 -7.68
CA VAL A 393 -6.46 -15.06 -8.94
C VAL A 393 -7.36 -15.57 -10.05
N PHE A 394 -7.25 -15.01 -11.24
CA PHE A 394 -8.11 -15.34 -12.37
C PHE A 394 -7.29 -15.83 -13.55
N GLY A 395 -7.80 -16.84 -14.25
CA GLY A 395 -7.17 -17.36 -15.46
C GLY A 395 -7.99 -18.48 -16.07
N ASP A 396 -8.01 -18.53 -17.41
CA ASP A 396 -8.67 -19.61 -18.16
C ASP A 396 -10.12 -19.88 -17.71
N GLY A 397 -10.92 -18.80 -17.58
CA GLY A 397 -12.33 -18.90 -17.19
C GLY A 397 -12.58 -19.34 -15.74
N ARG A 398 -11.56 -19.37 -14.89
CA ARG A 398 -11.63 -19.80 -13.49
C ARG A 398 -11.11 -18.73 -12.53
N VAL A 399 -11.67 -18.76 -11.32
CA VAL A 399 -11.16 -18.06 -10.13
C VAL A 399 -10.50 -19.08 -9.21
N TYR A 400 -9.33 -18.70 -8.69
CA TYR A 400 -8.51 -19.49 -7.78
C TYR A 400 -8.36 -18.77 -6.46
N VAL A 401 -8.57 -19.48 -5.36
CA VAL A 401 -8.41 -18.95 -4.00
C VAL A 401 -7.83 -20.04 -3.10
N VAL A 402 -6.98 -19.65 -2.15
CA VAL A 402 -6.63 -20.55 -1.05
C VAL A 402 -7.58 -20.28 0.10
N ASP A 403 -8.36 -21.28 0.49
CA ASP A 403 -9.38 -21.14 1.52
C ASP A 403 -8.79 -21.12 2.94
N GLY A 404 -9.65 -20.96 3.95
CA GLY A 404 -9.24 -20.90 5.36
C GLY A 404 -8.62 -22.19 5.90
N HIS A 405 -8.70 -23.30 5.16
CA HIS A 405 -8.08 -24.58 5.50
C HIS A 405 -6.80 -24.86 4.71
N GLY A 406 -6.28 -23.88 3.96
CA GLY A 406 -5.05 -24.07 3.18
C GLY A 406 -5.24 -24.84 1.88
N ARG A 407 -6.48 -25.00 1.39
CA ARG A 407 -6.78 -25.73 0.16
C ARG A 407 -6.85 -24.77 -1.01
N LEU A 408 -6.23 -25.12 -2.15
CA LEU A 408 -6.44 -24.42 -3.41
C LEU A 408 -7.81 -24.80 -3.98
N ILE A 409 -8.71 -23.84 -4.05
CA ILE A 409 -10.06 -23.97 -4.62
C ILE A 409 -10.08 -23.28 -5.98
N ALA A 410 -10.62 -23.97 -6.99
CA ALA A 410 -10.84 -23.42 -8.33
C ALA A 410 -12.33 -23.50 -8.68
N LEU A 411 -12.94 -22.36 -9.01
CA LEU A 411 -14.33 -22.25 -9.44
C LEU A 411 -14.39 -21.66 -10.85
N GLY A 412 -15.17 -22.23 -11.77
CA GLY A 412 -15.34 -21.67 -13.11
C GLY A 412 -15.89 -22.68 -14.11
N ALA A 413 -15.95 -22.26 -15.38
CA ALA A 413 -16.41 -23.12 -16.45
C ALA A 413 -15.45 -24.30 -16.66
N LYS A 414 -15.99 -25.44 -17.12
CA LYS A 414 -15.19 -26.59 -17.52
C LYS A 414 -14.45 -26.31 -18.82
#